data_AF-A0A954X7N8-F1
#
_entry.id   AF-A0A954X7N8-F1
#
_cell.length_a   1.000
_cell.length_b   1.000
_cell.length_c   1.000
_cell.angle_alpha   90.00
_cell.angle_beta   90.00
_cell.angle_gamma   90.00
#
_symmetry.space_group_name_H-M   'P 1'
#
loop_
_entity.id
_entity.type
_entity.pdbx_description
1 polymer ?
#
loop_
_entity_poly.entity_id
_entity_poly.type
_entity_poly.pdbx_seq_one_letter_code
_entity_poly.pdbx_strand_id
1 'polypeptide(L)'
;DLNDTPDSRTLKTLAEQWQPANPQPLATVPVDRPTRQIDFVLVWPGTRWNVVEVRVLDEAVASDHRAILAVLELLPPEKEESSDAGTPD
;
A
#
# COMPACT_ATOMS: atom_id res chain seq x y z
N ASP A 1 2.19 10.97 4.47
CA ASP A 1 3.58 11.35 4.73
C ASP A 1 4.20 10.55 5.85
N LEU A 2 5.19 9.70 5.53
CA LEU A 2 6.07 9.06 6.51
C LEU A 2 7.42 9.78 6.65
N ASN A 3 7.69 10.80 5.83
CA ASN A 3 8.95 11.55 5.75
C ASN A 3 10.20 10.67 5.59
N ASP A 4 10.03 9.49 4.98
CA ASP A 4 11.09 8.51 4.90
C ASP A 4 11.07 7.79 3.55
N THR A 5 12.20 7.18 3.19
CA THR A 5 12.39 6.58 1.88
C THR A 5 11.95 5.11 1.87
N PRO A 6 11.62 4.52 0.70
CA PRO A 6 11.27 3.10 0.60
C PRO A 6 12.31 2.14 1.20
N ASP A 7 13.60 2.50 1.15
CA ASP A 7 14.71 1.67 1.65
C ASP A 7 15.05 1.90 3.14
N SER A 8 14.30 2.76 3.82
CA SER A 8 14.59 3.14 5.19
C SER A 8 14.34 2.03 6.20
N ARG A 9 14.90 2.19 7.40
CA ARG A 9 14.59 1.29 8.52
C ARG A 9 13.10 1.30 8.86
N THR A 10 12.47 2.47 8.85
CA THR A 10 11.04 2.64 9.17
C THR A 10 10.17 1.80 8.23
N LEU A 11 10.39 1.93 6.92
CA LEU A 11 9.61 1.21 5.91
C LEU A 11 9.91 -0.29 5.95
N LYS A 12 11.16 -0.68 6.21
CA LYS A 12 11.53 -2.09 6.43
C LYS A 12 10.78 -2.71 7.62
N THR A 13 10.65 -1.99 8.73
CA THR A 13 9.90 -2.47 9.89
C THR A 13 8.39 -2.52 9.62
N LEU A 14 7.82 -1.51 8.95
CA LEU A 14 6.40 -1.56 8.56
C LEU A 14 6.12 -2.73 7.60
N ALA A 15 7.05 -3.03 6.70
CA ALA A 15 6.96 -4.13 5.74
C ALA A 15 6.93 -5.53 6.38
N GLU A 16 7.20 -5.67 7.68
CA GLU A 16 7.02 -6.94 8.41
C GLU A 16 5.55 -7.36 8.48
N GLN A 17 4.62 -6.41 8.37
CA GLN A 17 3.18 -6.67 8.40
C GLN A 17 2.47 -6.02 7.22
N TRP A 18 2.77 -4.76 6.94
CA TRP A 18 2.05 -3.94 5.97
C TRP A 18 2.65 -4.06 4.57
N GLN A 19 1.82 -3.96 3.54
CA GLN A 19 2.26 -3.96 2.15
C GLN A 19 1.94 -2.62 1.50
N PRO A 20 2.84 -2.03 0.70
CA PRO A 20 2.52 -0.82 -0.06
C PRO A 20 1.44 -1.12 -1.11
N ALA A 21 0.48 -0.21 -1.26
CA ALA A 21 -0.54 -0.33 -2.30
C ALA A 21 0.06 -0.15 -3.71
N ASN A 22 1.16 0.59 -3.84
CA ASN A 22 1.81 0.85 -5.11
C ASN A 22 2.79 -0.26 -5.52
N PRO A 23 2.72 -0.80 -6.75
CA PRO A 23 3.63 -1.84 -7.23
C PRO A 23 5.03 -1.31 -7.58
N GLN A 24 5.15 -0.01 -7.80
CA GLN A 24 6.39 0.70 -8.14
C GLN A 24 6.44 2.02 -7.38
N PRO A 25 7.63 2.58 -7.08
CA PRO A 25 7.73 3.83 -6.34
C PRO A 25 6.94 4.98 -6.98
N LEU A 26 6.22 5.74 -6.15
CA LEU A 26 5.41 6.89 -6.53
C LEU A 26 6.00 8.15 -5.94
N ALA A 27 6.75 8.91 -6.75
CA ALA A 27 7.30 10.17 -6.30
C ALA A 27 6.18 11.20 -6.04
N THR A 28 6.19 11.79 -4.86
CA THR A 28 5.18 12.77 -4.43
C THR A 28 5.78 14.15 -4.17
N VAL A 29 7.11 14.25 -3.98
CA VAL A 29 7.77 15.52 -3.63
C VAL A 29 9.05 15.76 -4.44
N PRO A 30 9.43 17.03 -4.66
CA PRO A 30 8.61 18.24 -4.48
C PRO A 30 7.46 18.30 -5.51
N VAL A 31 6.37 18.99 -5.19
CA VAL A 31 5.14 19.03 -6.00
C VAL A 31 5.36 19.36 -7.49
N ASP A 32 6.23 20.33 -7.79
CA ASP A 32 6.49 20.80 -9.16
C ASP A 32 7.19 19.75 -10.03
N ARG A 33 8.09 18.97 -9.44
CA ARG A 33 8.85 17.92 -10.11
C ARG A 33 9.14 16.79 -9.13
N PRO A 34 8.18 15.87 -8.94
CA PRO A 34 8.34 14.79 -7.98
C PRO A 34 9.51 13.89 -8.36
N THR A 35 10.42 13.70 -7.42
CA THR A 35 11.60 12.84 -7.60
C THR A 35 11.79 11.87 -6.43
N ARG A 36 11.04 12.05 -5.34
CA ARG A 36 11.14 11.24 -4.13
C ARG A 36 9.76 10.80 -3.67
N GLN A 37 9.65 9.55 -3.23
CA GLN A 37 8.50 9.04 -2.51
C GLN A 37 8.77 9.12 -1.02
N ILE A 38 7.96 9.91 -0.32
CA ILE A 38 7.90 9.92 1.15
C ILE A 38 6.47 9.74 1.68
N ASP A 39 5.50 9.72 0.76
CA ASP A 39 4.10 9.39 1.02
C ASP A 39 3.79 7.96 0.60
N PHE A 40 3.00 7.27 1.42
CA PHE A 40 2.67 5.87 1.24
C PHE A 40 1.21 5.63 1.61
N VAL A 41 0.57 4.73 0.86
CA VAL A 41 -0.67 4.06 1.28
C VAL A 41 -0.28 2.61 1.52
N LEU A 42 -0.43 2.14 2.76
CA LEU A 42 -0.09 0.77 3.15
C LEU A 42 -1.37 0.01 3.49
N VAL A 43 -1.43 -1.28 3.15
CA VAL A 43 -2.57 -2.17 3.40
C VAL A 43 -2.17 -3.34 4.30
N TRP A 44 -3.09 -3.75 5.16
CA TRP A 44 -2.98 -4.93 6.00
C TRP A 44 -4.37 -5.41 6.46
N PRO A 45 -4.58 -6.73 6.61
CA PRO A 45 -3.73 -7.82 6.11
C PRO A 45 -3.78 -7.88 4.58
N GLY A 46 -2.63 -8.17 3.95
CA GLY A 46 -2.50 -8.10 2.49
C GLY A 46 -3.49 -9.00 1.74
N THR A 47 -3.95 -10.10 2.36
CA THR A 47 -4.91 -11.03 1.74
C THR A 47 -6.36 -10.53 1.74
N ARG A 48 -6.65 -9.44 2.47
CA ARG A 48 -7.99 -8.85 2.55
C ARG A 48 -8.17 -7.64 1.65
N TRP A 49 -7.14 -7.21 0.91
CA TRP A 49 -7.21 -5.99 0.11
C TRP A 49 -6.80 -6.26 -1.34
N ASN A 50 -7.69 -5.91 -2.26
CA ASN A 50 -7.37 -5.81 -3.68
C ASN A 50 -7.11 -4.34 -4.03
N VAL A 51 -5.93 -4.04 -4.58
CA VAL A 51 -5.59 -2.68 -5.04
C VAL A 51 -6.08 -2.52 -6.47
N VAL A 52 -7.18 -1.78 -6.63
CA VAL A 52 -7.83 -1.56 -7.94
C VAL A 52 -7.08 -0.50 -8.75
N GLU A 53 -6.69 0.59 -8.09
CA GLU A 53 -5.98 1.70 -8.70
C GLU A 53 -5.07 2.36 -7.67
N VAL A 54 -3.89 2.79 -8.12
CA VAL A 54 -3.03 3.66 -7.33
C VAL A 54 -2.25 4.58 -8.26
N ARG A 55 -2.34 5.89 -8.05
CA ARG A 55 -1.62 6.89 -8.85
C ARG A 55 -1.39 8.18 -8.08
N VAL A 56 -0.40 8.93 -8.53
CA VAL A 56 -0.17 10.31 -8.08
C VAL A 56 -1.02 11.25 -8.94
N LEU A 57 -1.70 12.19 -8.31
CA LEU A 57 -2.49 13.22 -9.00
C LEU A 57 -1.57 14.36 -9.48
N ASP A 58 -1.85 14.93 -10.66
CA ASP A 58 -1.03 16.01 -11.24
C ASP A 58 -1.26 17.39 -10.61
N GLU A 59 -2.29 17.55 -9.78
CA GLU A 59 -2.58 18.80 -9.06
C GLU A 59 -1.38 19.24 -8.22
N ALA A 60 -0.97 20.49 -8.38
CA ALA A 60 0.28 21.02 -7.85
C ALA A 60 0.15 22.32 -7.05
N VAL A 61 -1.07 22.86 -6.92
CA VAL A 61 -1.31 24.18 -6.30
C VAL A 61 -1.59 24.06 -4.79
N ALA A 62 -2.20 22.97 -4.34
CA ALA A 62 -2.76 22.88 -3.00
C ALA A 62 -1.75 22.53 -1.89
N SER A 63 -0.58 21.98 -2.23
CA SER A 63 0.43 21.49 -1.29
C SER A 63 1.79 21.40 -1.98
N ASP A 64 2.88 21.34 -1.22
CA ASP A 64 4.24 21.00 -1.64
C ASP A 64 4.45 19.50 -1.91
N HIS A 65 3.43 18.67 -1.67
CA HIS A 65 3.33 17.27 -2.05
C HIS A 65 2.23 17.05 -3.10
N ARG A 66 2.41 16.05 -3.96
CA ARG A 66 1.33 15.52 -4.80
C ARG A 66 0.56 14.43 -4.06
N ALA A 67 -0.77 14.49 -4.16
CA ALA A 67 -1.65 13.51 -3.54
C ALA A 67 -1.54 12.13 -4.22
N ILE A 68 -1.59 11.07 -3.41
CA ILE A 68 -1.78 9.69 -3.87
C ILE A 68 -3.27 9.38 -3.82
N LEU A 69 -3.86 9.01 -4.96
CA LEU A 69 -5.16 8.37 -5.03
C LEU A 69 -4.96 6.85 -5.00
N ALA A 70 -5.57 6.17 -4.06
CA ALA A 70 -5.66 4.71 -4.03
C ALA A 70 -7.13 4.28 -3.95
N VAL A 71 -7.54 3.38 -4.85
CA VAL A 71 -8.84 2.73 -4.82
C VAL A 71 -8.61 1.29 -4.37
N LEU A 72 -9.19 0.95 -3.21
CA LEU A 72 -9.02 -0.34 -2.55
C LEU A 72 -10.37 -1.04 -2.44
N GLU A 73 -10.37 -2.34 -2.67
CA GLU A 73 -11.51 -3.21 -2.45
C GLU A 73 -11.22 -4.16 -1.27
N LEU A 74 -12.15 -4.23 -0.33
CA LEU A 74 -12.07 -5.15 0.80
C LEU A 74 -12.60 -6.52 0.39
N LEU A 75 -11.72 -7.52 0.39
CA LEU A 75 -12.05 -8.90 0.09
C LEU A 75 -12.74 -9.58 1.29
N PRO A 76 -13.56 -10.62 1.04
CA PRO A 76 -14.08 -11.46 2.11
C PRO A 76 -12.95 -12.12 2.92
N PRO A 77 -13.21 -12.53 4.16
CA PRO A 77 -12.25 -13.34 4.91
C PRO A 77 -11.93 -14.64 4.14
N GLU A 78 -10.70 -15.12 4.26
CA GLU A 78 -10.32 -16.45 3.78
C GLU A 78 -11.24 -17.48 4.44
N LYS A 79 -11.72 -18.45 3.65
CA LYS A 79 -12.47 -19.57 4.22
C LYS A 79 -11.46 -20.45 4.96
N GLU A 80 -11.69 -20.69 6.25
CA GLU A 80 -10.98 -21.75 6.96
C GLU A 80 -11.27 -23.08 6.23
N GLU A 81 -10.25 -23.74 5.69
CA GLU A 81 -10.38 -25.10 5.18
C GLU A 81 -10.76 -25.99 6.37
N SER A 82 -12.00 -26.46 6.40
CA SER A 82 -12.45 -27.44 7.38
C SER A 82 -11.64 -28.72 7.18
N SER A 83 -10.75 -29.03 8.12
CA SER A 83 -10.10 -30.33 8.21
C SER A 83 -11.11 -31.38 8.67
N ASP A 84 -12.04 -31.76 7.81
CA ASP A 84 -12.81 -33.00 7.96
C ASP A 84 -12.09 -34.10 7.18
N ALA A 85 -10.90 -34.47 7.68
CA ALA A 85 -10.28 -35.72 7.29
C ALA A 85 -11.03 -36.83 8.03
N GLY A 86 -12.11 -37.30 7.42
CA GLY A 86 -12.82 -38.50 7.85
C GLY A 86 -11.84 -39.66 7.95
N THR A 87 -11.67 -40.19 9.16
CA THR A 87 -11.04 -41.48 9.41
C THR A 87 -11.96 -42.57 8.86
N PRO A 88 -11.55 -43.39 7.86
CA PRO A 88 -12.27 -44.61 7.56
C PRO A 88 -11.92 -45.69 8.60
N ASP A 89 -12.95 -46.46 8.94
CA ASP A 89 -13.00 -47.62 9.85
C ASP A 89 -11.97 -48.72 9.53
#